data_AF-A0AAW2CZ91-F1
#
_entry.id   AF-A0AAW2CZ91-F1
#
_cell.length_a   1.000
_cell.length_b   1.000
_cell.length_c   1.000
_cell.angle_alpha   90.00
_cell.angle_beta   90.00
_cell.angle_gamma   90.00
#
_symmetry.space_group_name_H-M   'P 1'
#
loop_
_entity.id
_entity.type
_entity.pdbx_description
1 polymer ?
#
loop_
_entity_poly.entity_id
_entity_poly.type
_entity_poly.pdbx_seq_one_letter_code
_entity_poly.pdbx_strand_id
1 'polypeptide(L)'
;MEFCPTCGTMLQYELPHMGRPSRFFCPTCPYVCYIENKVKIKKKMHLDKKDLEPVITDDDMKNASQTDATCPKCGHGRAAYVQFQTRSADEPATIFYTCLNETCRSTWRED
;
A
#
# COMPACT_ATOMS: atom_id res chain seq x y z
N MET A 1 -4.22 17.06 10.95
CA MET A 1 -4.08 16.22 12.15
C MET A 1 -3.09 16.94 13.04
N GLU A 2 -3.48 17.26 14.28
CA GLU A 2 -2.61 17.95 15.25
C GLU A 2 -2.23 17.00 16.38
N PHE A 3 -0.98 17.11 16.84
CA PHE A 3 -0.42 16.28 17.90
C PHE A 3 -0.15 17.13 19.13
N CYS A 4 -0.29 16.53 20.31
CA CYS A 4 0.04 17.20 21.56
C CYS A 4 1.54 17.48 21.64
N PRO A 5 1.98 18.72 21.93
CA PRO A 5 3.39 19.07 22.04
C PRO A 5 4.07 18.42 23.26
N THR A 6 3.31 18.00 24.27
CA THR A 6 3.84 17.45 25.52
C THR A 6 4.01 15.93 25.47
N CYS A 7 3.03 15.20 24.91
CA CYS A 7 3.04 13.73 24.92
C CYS A 7 3.07 13.10 23.52
N GLY A 8 3.09 13.89 22.44
CA GLY A 8 3.11 13.40 21.06
C GLY A 8 1.86 12.63 20.63
N THR A 9 0.85 12.50 21.48
CA THR A 9 -0.41 11.81 21.18
C THR A 9 -1.27 12.65 20.25
N MET A 10 -1.98 12.00 19.32
CA MET A 10 -2.93 12.66 18.43
C MET A 10 -4.07 13.33 19.23
N LEU A 11 -4.34 14.60 18.96
CA LEU A 11 -5.41 15.33 19.63
C LEU A 11 -6.78 14.88 19.12
N GLN A 12 -7.75 14.78 20.03
CA GLN A 12 -9.13 14.43 19.73
C GLN A 12 -10.00 15.70 19.63
N TYR A 13 -10.97 15.67 18.72
CA TYR A 13 -11.90 16.78 18.51
C TYR A 13 -13.11 16.66 19.42
N GLU A 14 -13.42 17.72 20.16
CA GLU A 14 -14.64 17.83 20.94
C GLU A 14 -15.61 18.83 20.28
N LEU A 15 -16.84 18.36 20.05
CA LEU A 15 -17.93 19.15 19.48
C LEU A 15 -18.35 20.26 20.45
N PRO A 16 -18.82 21.41 19.94
CA PRO A 16 -19.33 22.47 20.78
C PRO A 16 -20.57 22.00 21.54
N HIS A 17 -20.58 22.17 22.87
CA HIS A 17 -21.70 21.81 23.75
C HIS A 17 -21.95 22.92 24.78
N MET A 18 -23.22 23.26 25.01
CA MET A 18 -23.64 24.34 25.94
C MET A 18 -22.83 25.65 25.81
N GLY A 19 -22.72 26.19 24.59
CA GLY A 19 -22.07 27.49 24.36
C GLY A 19 -20.54 27.49 24.43
N ARG A 20 -19.89 26.33 24.61
CA ARG A 20 -18.43 26.20 24.50
C ARG A 20 -18.02 26.02 23.04
N PRO A 21 -16.96 26.71 22.56
CA PRO A 21 -16.46 26.52 21.20
C PRO A 21 -15.83 25.13 21.04
N SER A 22 -15.73 24.66 19.79
CA SER A 22 -15.02 23.41 19.48
C SER A 22 -13.55 23.50 19.88
N ARG A 23 -13.03 22.42 20.47
CA ARG A 23 -11.64 22.36 20.96
C ARG A 23 -11.01 21.01 20.65
N PHE A 24 -9.69 21.00 20.55
CA PHE A 24 -8.88 19.80 20.55
C PHE A 24 -8.40 19.53 21.96
N PHE A 25 -8.54 18.31 22.44
CA PHE A 25 -8.03 17.89 23.74
C PHE A 25 -7.14 16.65 23.58
N CYS A 26 -6.17 16.51 24.48
CA CYS A 26 -5.37 15.31 24.56
C CYS A 26 -6.04 14.29 25.50
N PRO A 27 -6.16 13.01 25.12
CA PRO A 27 -6.69 11.98 26.02
C PRO A 27 -5.73 11.61 27.17
N THR A 28 -4.44 11.89 27.02
CA THR A 28 -3.39 11.43 27.94
C THR A 28 -2.90 12.52 28.89
N CYS A 29 -3.06 13.80 28.53
CA CYS A 29 -2.57 14.93 29.33
C CYS A 29 -3.59 16.09 29.32
N PRO A 30 -3.51 17.05 30.27
CA PRO A 30 -4.48 18.14 30.38
C PRO A 30 -4.35 19.22 29.31
N TYR A 31 -3.59 18.96 28.24
CA TYR A 31 -3.41 19.90 27.13
C TYR A 31 -4.71 20.08 26.34
N VAL A 32 -5.10 21.34 26.16
CA VAL A 32 -6.29 21.75 25.40
C VAL A 32 -5.89 22.87 24.43
N CYS A 33 -6.32 22.75 23.17
CA CYS A 33 -6.12 23.73 22.13
C CYS A 33 -7.47 24.19 21.59
N TYR A 34 -7.73 25.50 21.60
CA TYR A 34 -8.97 26.07 21.08
C TYR A 34 -8.87 26.31 19.58
N ILE A 35 -9.95 25.99 18.86
CA ILE A 35 -10.00 26.13 17.41
C ILE A 35 -10.48 27.55 17.09
N GLU A 36 -9.54 28.48 16.96
CA GLU A 36 -9.84 29.90 16.71
C GLU A 36 -10.34 30.14 15.28
N ASN A 37 -9.77 29.44 14.31
CA ASN A 37 -10.09 29.59 12.90
C ASN A 37 -11.00 28.45 12.44
N LYS A 38 -11.98 28.75 11.57
CA LYS A 38 -12.79 27.75 10.85
C LYS A 38 -11.86 26.83 10.05
N VAL A 39 -11.30 25.81 10.69
CA VAL A 39 -10.48 24.79 10.06
C VAL A 39 -11.38 24.18 8.99
N LYS A 40 -11.05 24.42 7.72
CA LYS A 40 -11.72 23.73 6.62
C LYS A 40 -11.30 22.26 6.74
N ILE A 41 -12.09 21.47 7.47
CA ILE A 41 -11.88 20.03 7.72
C ILE A 41 -11.80 19.22 6.41
N LYS A 42 -12.13 19.85 5.26
CA LYS A 42 -12.01 19.25 3.93
C LYS A 42 -11.17 20.15 3.03
N LYS A 43 -9.92 19.77 2.79
CA LYS A 43 -9.18 20.14 1.59
C LYS A 43 -9.37 19.00 0.60
N LYS A 44 -10.15 19.22 -0.47
CA LYS A 44 -10.16 18.28 -1.60
C LYS A 44 -8.77 18.36 -2.23
N MET A 45 -7.94 17.35 -1.97
CA MET A 45 -6.66 17.19 -2.64
C MET A 45 -6.93 16.34 -3.88
N HIS A 46 -6.55 16.84 -5.07
CA HIS A 46 -6.43 15.98 -6.22
C HIS A 46 -5.28 15.01 -5.92
N LEU A 47 -5.63 13.74 -5.79
CA LEU A 47 -4.66 12.66 -5.64
C LEU A 47 -4.18 12.33 -7.06
N ASP A 48 -3.04 12.88 -7.44
CA ASP A 48 -2.34 12.37 -8.61
C ASP A 48 -1.90 10.94 -8.28
N LYS A 49 -2.34 9.99 -9.10
CA LYS A 49 -1.89 8.61 -8.98
C LYS A 49 -0.40 8.60 -9.26
N LYS A 50 0.40 8.31 -8.24
CA LYS A 50 1.81 8.01 -8.46
C LYS A 50 1.88 6.78 -9.35
N ASP A 51 2.67 6.84 -10.41
CA ASP A 51 2.99 5.66 -11.20
C ASP A 51 3.64 4.64 -10.26
N LEU A 52 2.94 3.53 -10.05
CA LEU A 52 3.44 2.44 -9.23
C LEU A 52 4.49 1.71 -10.06
N GLU A 53 5.73 1.73 -9.60
CA GLU A 53 6.74 0.86 -10.16
C GLU A 53 6.33 -0.60 -9.89
N PRO A 54 6.45 -1.49 -10.89
CA PRO A 54 6.16 -2.89 -10.70
C PRO A 54 7.12 -3.47 -9.67
N VAL A 55 6.57 -4.21 -8.70
CA VAL A 55 7.36 -4.86 -7.62
C VAL A 55 8.33 -5.91 -8.17
N ILE A 56 8.08 -6.42 -9.37
CA ILE A 56 8.90 -7.43 -10.04
C ILE A 56 9.43 -6.80 -11.33
N THR A 57 10.75 -6.61 -11.41
CA THR A 57 11.41 -6.07 -12.60
C THR A 57 11.88 -7.22 -13.51
N ASP A 58 12.07 -6.95 -14.80
CA ASP A 58 12.62 -7.93 -15.76
C ASP A 58 13.97 -8.50 -15.30
N ASP A 59 14.78 -7.69 -14.59
CA ASP A 59 16.07 -8.14 -14.02
C ASP A 59 15.92 -9.10 -12.84
N ASP A 60 14.88 -8.96 -12.01
CA ASP A 60 14.58 -9.92 -10.93
C ASP A 60 14.23 -11.29 -11.51
N MET A 61 13.58 -11.29 -12.67
CA MET A 61 13.15 -12.49 -13.36
C MET A 61 14.30 -13.23 -14.08
N LYS A 62 15.39 -12.53 -14.45
CA LYS A 62 16.59 -13.17 -15.04
C LYS A 62 17.32 -14.07 -14.04
N ASN A 63 17.28 -13.73 -12.76
CA ASN A 63 17.90 -14.50 -11.67
C ASN A 63 16.92 -15.49 -11.02
N ALA A 64 15.67 -15.51 -11.45
CA ALA A 64 14.64 -16.38 -10.88
C ALA A 64 14.88 -17.85 -11.24
N SER A 65 14.38 -18.73 -10.37
CA SER A 65 14.53 -20.18 -10.54
C SER A 65 13.70 -20.66 -11.74
N GLN A 66 14.23 -21.64 -12.48
CA GLN A 66 13.56 -22.17 -13.68
C GLN A 66 12.72 -23.41 -13.35
N THR A 67 11.63 -23.60 -14.06
CA THR A 67 10.71 -24.75 -13.94
C THR A 67 10.16 -25.14 -15.31
N ASP A 68 9.81 -26.42 -15.46
CA ASP A 68 9.21 -26.96 -16.69
C ASP A 68 7.70 -26.64 -16.78
N ALA A 69 7.37 -25.35 -16.84
CA ALA A 69 6.01 -24.86 -17.03
C ALA A 69 5.79 -24.44 -18.50
N THR A 70 4.68 -24.91 -19.09
CA THR A 70 4.35 -24.61 -20.49
C THR A 70 3.72 -23.23 -20.63
N CYS A 71 4.31 -22.38 -21.46
CA CYS A 71 3.81 -21.04 -21.72
C CYS A 71 2.47 -21.09 -22.49
N PRO A 72 1.40 -20.43 -21.99
CA PRO A 72 0.10 -20.44 -22.66
C PRO A 72 0.08 -19.69 -23.99
N LYS A 73 1.08 -18.84 -24.26
CA LYS A 73 1.15 -18.01 -25.48
C LYS A 73 1.96 -18.63 -26.61
N CYS A 74 3.10 -19.27 -26.29
CA CYS A 74 4.02 -19.82 -27.30
C CYS A 74 4.25 -21.33 -27.20
N GLY A 75 3.69 -22.00 -26.18
CA GLY A 75 3.86 -23.44 -25.97
C GLY A 75 5.27 -23.87 -25.56
N HIS A 76 6.16 -22.94 -25.21
CA HIS A 76 7.50 -23.26 -24.74
C HIS A 76 7.44 -23.93 -23.36
N GLY A 77 8.14 -25.05 -23.18
CA GLY A 77 8.06 -25.89 -21.99
C GLY A 77 8.87 -25.43 -20.77
N ARG A 78 9.52 -24.26 -20.82
CA ARG A 78 10.31 -23.71 -19.69
C ARG A 78 9.88 -22.30 -19.33
N ALA A 79 9.78 -22.03 -18.03
CA ALA A 79 9.50 -20.72 -17.47
C ALA A 79 10.36 -20.46 -16.23
N ALA A 80 10.70 -19.20 -15.97
CA ALA A 80 11.19 -18.76 -14.68
C ALA A 80 10.01 -18.53 -13.74
N TYR A 81 10.15 -18.82 -12.44
CA TYR A 81 9.08 -18.60 -11.46
C TYR A 81 9.55 -17.76 -10.26
N VAL A 82 8.65 -16.92 -9.77
CA VAL A 82 8.81 -16.13 -8.55
C VAL A 82 7.58 -16.32 -7.68
N GLN A 83 7.80 -16.58 -6.40
CA GLN A 83 6.72 -16.72 -5.42
C GLN A 83 6.59 -15.42 -4.64
N PHE A 84 5.37 -14.88 -4.57
CA PHE A 84 5.10 -13.63 -3.86
C PHE A 84 3.92 -13.78 -2.91
N GLN A 85 4.11 -13.35 -1.66
CA GLN A 85 3.06 -13.36 -0.65
C GLN A 85 2.21 -12.09 -0.78
N THR A 86 1.12 -12.18 -1.54
CA THR A 86 0.17 -11.06 -1.69
C THR A 86 -0.89 -11.01 -0.60
N ARG A 87 -1.03 -12.07 0.20
CA ARG A 87 -2.09 -12.26 1.21
C ARG A 87 -1.55 -12.64 2.58
N SER A 88 -2.43 -12.82 3.56
CA SER A 88 -2.07 -13.27 4.91
C SER A 88 -1.23 -14.55 4.88
N ALA A 89 -0.38 -14.75 5.88
CA ALA A 89 0.54 -15.89 5.96
C ALA A 89 -0.15 -17.26 6.00
N ASP A 90 -1.46 -17.31 6.28
CA ASP A 90 -2.26 -18.54 6.28
C ASP A 90 -2.65 -19.03 4.87
N GLU A 91 -2.48 -18.20 3.82
CA GLU A 91 -2.75 -18.59 2.43
C GLU A 91 -1.45 -18.90 1.67
N PRO A 92 -1.46 -19.86 0.72
CA PRO A 92 -0.30 -20.20 -0.07
C PRO A 92 0.18 -19.01 -0.91
N ALA A 93 1.50 -18.94 -1.14
CA ALA A 93 2.10 -17.89 -1.95
C ALA A 93 1.61 -17.94 -3.40
N THR A 94 1.42 -16.77 -4.01
CA THR A 94 1.05 -16.65 -5.42
C THR A 94 2.30 -16.84 -6.28
N ILE A 95 2.25 -17.76 -7.25
CA ILE A 95 3.37 -18.04 -8.15
C ILE A 95 3.19 -17.26 -9.46
N PHE A 96 4.20 -16.50 -9.83
CA PHE A 96 4.29 -15.83 -11.13
C PHE A 96 5.30 -16.55 -12.00
N TYR A 97 4.91 -16.86 -13.23
CA TYR A 97 5.76 -17.48 -14.23
C TYR A 97 6.08 -16.49 -15.35
N THR A 98 7.31 -16.49 -15.84
CA THR A 98 7.73 -15.75 -17.02
C THR A 98 8.38 -16.68 -18.03
N CYS A 99 7.93 -16.60 -19.29
CA CYS A 99 8.47 -17.44 -20.35
C CYS A 99 9.95 -17.16 -20.59
N LEU A 100 10.79 -18.21 -20.61
CA LEU A 100 12.21 -18.13 -20.94
C LEU A 100 12.49 -17.92 -22.43
N ASN A 101 11.46 -17.97 -23.28
CA ASN A 101 11.62 -17.65 -24.69
C ASN A 101 11.76 -16.13 -24.87
N GLU A 102 12.93 -15.71 -25.34
CA GLU A 102 13.31 -14.31 -25.64
C GLU A 102 12.30 -13.58 -26.53
N THR A 103 11.58 -14.30 -27.41
CA THR A 103 10.57 -13.71 -28.30
C THR A 103 9.21 -13.50 -27.65
N CYS A 104 8.91 -14.20 -26.56
CA CYS A 104 7.60 -14.21 -25.93
C CYS A 104 7.57 -13.37 -24.65
N ARG A 105 8.51 -13.64 -23.72
CA ARG A 105 8.64 -13.02 -22.39
C ARG A 105 7.32 -12.69 -21.68
N SER A 106 6.28 -13.51 -21.90
CA SER A 106 4.99 -13.29 -21.28
C SER A 106 5.04 -13.72 -19.83
N THR A 107 4.49 -12.90 -18.94
CA THR A 107 4.31 -13.25 -17.54
C THR A 107 2.85 -13.66 -17.29
N TRP A 108 2.64 -14.75 -16.57
CA TRP A 108 1.33 -15.22 -16.13
C TRP A 108 1.38 -15.68 -14.68
N ARG A 109 0.22 -15.84 -14.05
CA ARG A 109 0.11 -16.33 -12.67
C ARG A 109 -0.41 -17.76 -12.67
N GLU A 110 -0.01 -18.53 -11.67
CA GLU A 110 -0.72 -19.74 -11.26
C GLU A 110 -1.90 -19.32 -10.39
N ASP A 111 -3.12 -19.76 -10.75
CA ASP A 111 -4.32 -19.58 -9.93
C ASP A 111 -4.43 -20.68 -8.86
#